data_AF-A0AAD5Y6P7-F1
#
_entry.id   AF-A0AAD5Y6P7-F1
#
_cell.length_a   1.000
_cell.length_b   1.000
_cell.length_c   1.000
_cell.angle_alpha   90.00
_cell.angle_beta   90.00
_cell.angle_gamma   90.00
#
_symmetry.space_group_name_H-M   'P 1'
#
loop_
_entity.id
_entity.type
_entity.pdbx_description
1 polymer ?
#
loop_
_entity_poly.entity_id
_entity_poly.type
_entity_poly.pdbx_seq_one_letter_code
_entity_poly.pdbx_strand_id
1 'polypeptide(L)'
;YSDINWARDYGYFKDLVLKHSINRPPISEKIFSYKEMLAIVDYVTNTYFRHYLLYKYAFTKKMKVEFVIENFMPVKSENIFQEEEEEQVQEQPDVEESPQEDEEPVDVEQSEEFVAPQEVLQDVVVPEEELPFKSPKHEAAVNELKSYITSVLSTKLDEIKATVSQKITAQEEMANQKLKEDEKKKAGGKPKK
;
A
#
# COMPACT_ATOMS: atom_id res chain seq x y z
N TYR A 1 -9.39 -16.97 10.97
CA TYR A 1 -8.42 -16.32 10.08
C TYR A 1 -8.18 -14.93 10.63
N SER A 2 -6.95 -14.60 11.04
CA SER A 2 -6.63 -13.25 11.50
C SER A 2 -6.79 -12.28 10.32
N ASP A 3 -7.64 -11.27 10.44
CA ASP A 3 -7.89 -10.33 9.36
C ASP A 3 -6.57 -9.67 8.92
N ILE A 4 -6.21 -9.91 7.66
CA ILE A 4 -4.99 -9.37 7.04
C ILE A 4 -5.35 -7.98 6.55
N ASN A 5 -5.04 -6.96 7.35
CA ASN A 5 -5.30 -5.56 7.00
C ASN A 5 -4.01 -4.74 7.04
N TRP A 6 -3.25 -4.81 5.94
CA TRP A 6 -2.00 -4.08 5.77
C TRP A 6 -2.21 -2.56 5.89
N ALA A 7 -3.34 -2.04 5.40
CA ALA A 7 -3.63 -0.61 5.38
C ALA A 7 -3.86 -0.07 6.81
N ARG A 8 -4.54 -0.84 7.66
CA ARG A 8 -4.72 -0.51 9.08
C ARG A 8 -3.40 -0.48 9.83
N ASP A 9 -2.57 -1.52 9.65
CA ASP A 9 -1.30 -1.63 10.36
C ASP A 9 -0.30 -0.56 9.89
N TYR A 10 -0.30 -0.24 8.60
CA TYR A 10 0.47 0.88 8.07
C TYR A 10 -0.03 2.24 8.58
N GLY A 11 -1.35 2.40 8.76
CA GLY A 11 -1.93 3.57 9.41
C GLY A 11 -1.42 3.73 10.84
N TYR A 12 -1.43 2.65 11.62
CA TYR A 12 -0.91 2.64 12.98
C TYR A 12 0.59 2.96 13.05
N PHE A 13 1.39 2.41 12.14
CA PHE A 13 2.82 2.73 12.01
C PHE A 13 3.04 4.23 11.76
N LYS A 14 2.30 4.83 10.83
CA LYS A 14 2.40 6.27 10.56
C LYS A 14 2.06 7.12 11.78
N ASP A 15 1.00 6.77 12.50
CA ASP A 15 0.63 7.47 13.73
C ASP A 15 1.73 7.36 14.80
N LEU A 16 2.38 6.21 14.91
CA LEU A 16 3.48 5.99 15.85
C LEU A 16 4.69 6.86 15.49
N VAL A 17 5.12 6.84 14.23
CA VAL A 17 6.23 7.65 13.74
C VAL A 17 5.96 9.15 13.96
N LEU A 18 4.72 9.61 13.71
CA LEU A 18 4.33 11.01 13.93
C LEU A 18 4.40 11.41 15.41
N LYS A 19 3.97 10.53 16.33
CA LYS A 19 4.08 10.77 17.79
C LYS A 19 5.52 10.91 18.28
N HIS A 20 6.49 10.34 17.57
CA HIS A 20 7.91 10.42 17.92
C HIS A 20 8.70 11.46 17.11
N SER A 21 8.06 12.12 16.14
CA SER A 21 8.72 13.10 15.27
C SER A 21 8.28 14.54 15.54
N ILE A 22 7.16 14.75 16.24
CA ILE A 22 6.60 16.07 16.53
C ILE A 22 6.69 16.35 18.03
N ASN A 23 7.26 17.49 18.41
CA ASN A 23 7.27 17.92 19.81
C ASN A 23 5.92 18.55 20.18
N ARG A 24 5.05 17.82 20.89
CA ARG A 24 3.85 18.37 21.55
C ARG A 24 3.69 17.69 22.92
N PRO A 25 4.34 18.21 23.97
CA PRO A 25 4.03 17.80 25.34
C PRO A 25 2.53 18.03 25.60
N PRO A 26 1.76 17.11 26.21
CA PRO A 26 2.10 15.85 26.89
C PRO A 26 1.93 14.56 26.05
N ILE A 27 1.75 14.64 24.72
CA ILE A 27 1.27 13.52 23.88
C ILE A 27 2.37 12.99 22.93
N SER A 28 3.31 13.84 22.52
CA SER A 28 4.33 13.50 21.54
C SER A 28 5.69 14.12 21.87
N GLU A 29 6.75 13.31 21.76
CA GLU A 29 8.13 13.71 22.00
C GLU A 29 8.88 13.74 20.67
N LYS A 30 9.78 14.70 20.48
CA LYS A 30 10.61 14.78 19.26
C LYS A 30 11.90 13.97 19.46
N ILE A 31 11.77 12.66 19.30
CA ILE A 31 12.88 11.72 19.34
C ILE A 31 13.58 11.69 17.97
N PHE A 32 12.81 11.75 16.89
CA PHE A 32 13.33 11.68 15.54
C PHE A 32 13.35 13.04 14.85
N SER A 33 14.44 13.30 14.12
CA SER A 33 14.53 14.35 13.12
C SER A 33 13.79 13.96 11.85
N TYR A 34 13.49 14.93 10.99
CA TYR A 34 12.78 14.70 9.73
C TYR A 34 13.54 13.74 8.79
N LYS A 35 14.87 13.84 8.74
CA LYS A 35 15.71 12.94 7.93
C LYS A 35 15.66 11.50 8.43
N GLU A 36 15.70 11.32 9.75
CA GLU A 36 15.65 10.00 10.40
C GLU A 36 14.27 9.36 10.20
N MET A 37 13.20 10.15 10.31
CA MET A 37 11.84 9.71 10.01
C MET A 37 11.74 9.14 8.59
N LEU A 38 12.27 9.85 7.59
CA LEU A 38 12.27 9.38 6.20
C LEU A 38 13.05 8.07 6.05
N ALA A 39 14.24 7.97 6.65
CA ALA A 39 15.04 6.75 6.63
C ALA A 39 14.32 5.56 7.29
N ILE A 40 13.63 5.79 8.41
CA ILE A 40 12.83 4.76 9.09
C ILE A 40 11.67 4.30 8.21
N VAL A 41 10.94 5.25 7.61
CA VAL A 41 9.80 4.92 6.74
C VAL A 41 10.27 4.09 5.56
N ASP A 42 11.35 4.50 4.88
CA ASP A 42 11.91 3.78 3.74
C ASP A 42 12.43 2.39 4.12
N TYR A 43 13.11 2.27 5.26
CA TYR A 43 13.57 0.97 5.77
C TYR A 43 12.38 0.04 6.06
N VAL A 44 11.34 0.54 6.72
CA VAL A 44 10.19 -0.26 7.15
C VAL A 44 9.31 -0.67 5.96
N THR A 45 9.15 0.19 4.94
CA THR A 45 8.45 -0.17 3.70
C THR A 45 9.21 -1.25 2.92
N ASN A 46 10.53 -1.12 2.79
CA ASN A 46 11.36 -2.03 2.01
C ASN A 46 11.66 -3.36 2.70
N THR A 47 11.56 -3.45 4.02
CA THR A 47 11.84 -4.68 4.79
C THR A 47 10.56 -5.32 5.32
N TYR A 48 9.89 -4.67 6.27
CA TYR A 48 8.75 -5.22 7.00
C TYR A 48 7.50 -5.32 6.13
N PHE A 49 7.06 -4.22 5.51
CA PHE A 49 5.82 -4.23 4.72
C PHE A 49 5.98 -4.97 3.39
N ARG A 50 7.19 -5.00 2.81
CA ARG A 50 7.50 -5.87 1.66
C ARG A 50 7.22 -7.34 1.95
N HIS A 51 7.53 -7.78 3.17
CA HIS A 51 7.35 -9.17 3.62
C HIS A 51 6.29 -9.29 4.72
N TYR A 52 5.20 -8.52 4.62
CA TYR A 52 4.21 -8.35 5.69
C TYR A 52 3.61 -9.67 6.21
N LEU A 53 3.33 -10.63 5.32
CA LEU A 53 2.74 -11.92 5.72
C LEU A 53 3.71 -12.81 6.51
N LEU A 54 5.01 -12.78 6.17
CA LEU A 54 6.04 -13.54 6.87
C LEU A 54 6.15 -13.06 8.31
N TYR A 55 6.31 -11.75 8.51
CA TYR A 55 6.40 -11.16 9.83
C TYR A 55 5.11 -11.33 10.61
N LYS A 56 3.94 -11.13 9.99
CA LYS A 56 2.66 -11.36 10.64
C LYS A 56 2.51 -12.80 11.12
N TYR A 57 2.91 -13.78 10.31
CA TYR A 57 2.87 -15.18 10.70
C TYR A 57 3.84 -15.49 11.84
N ALA A 58 5.08 -15.00 11.77
CA ALA A 58 6.09 -15.21 12.81
C ALA A 58 5.69 -14.58 14.16
N PHE A 59 5.07 -13.40 14.14
CA PHE A 59 4.65 -12.68 15.35
C PHE A 59 3.24 -13.02 15.83
N THR A 60 2.45 -13.75 15.05
CA THR A 60 1.14 -14.23 15.51
C THR A 60 1.36 -15.36 16.51
N LYS A 61 0.98 -15.13 17.76
CA LYS A 61 1.01 -16.16 18.80
C LYS A 61 0.18 -17.37 18.34
N LYS A 62 0.82 -18.54 18.24
CA LYS A 62 0.13 -19.79 17.90
C LYS A 62 -0.84 -20.14 19.03
N MET A 63 -2.14 -20.06 18.77
CA MET A 63 -3.15 -20.64 19.65
C MET A 63 -3.26 -22.13 19.35
N LYS A 64 -2.99 -22.96 20.36
CA LYS A 64 -3.35 -24.38 20.34
C LYS A 64 -4.83 -24.45 20.73
N VAL A 65 -5.66 -24.99 19.85
CA VAL A 65 -7.06 -25.28 20.17
C VAL A 65 -7.11 -26.76 20.49
N GLU A 66 -7.41 -27.09 21.75
CA GLU A 66 -7.68 -28.45 22.17
C GLU A 66 -9.19 -28.66 22.09
N PHE A 67 -9.62 -29.62 21.27
CA PHE A 67 -11.01 -30.01 21.16
C PHE A 67 -11.26 -31.21 22.06
N VAL A 68 -12.13 -31.06 23.05
CA VAL A 68 -12.65 -32.17 23.84
C VAL A 68 -13.97 -32.60 23.22
N ILE A 69 -14.00 -33.78 22.63
CA ILE A 69 -15.22 -34.37 22.10
C ILE A 69 -15.91 -35.13 23.24
N GLU A 70 -16.86 -34.48 23.91
CA GLU A 70 -17.78 -35.20 24.79
C GLU A 70 -18.77 -35.97 23.90
N ASN A 71 -18.72 -37.31 24.01
CA ASN A 71 -19.55 -38.30 23.31
C ASN A 71 -19.12 -38.66 21.88
N PHE A 72 -17.85 -39.05 21.72
CA PHE A 72 -17.47 -39.90 20.59
C PHE A 72 -18.12 -41.28 20.78
N MET A 73 -19.29 -41.52 20.17
CA MET A 73 -19.72 -42.89 19.92
C MET A 73 -18.83 -43.45 18.81
N PRO A 74 -17.99 -44.47 19.08
CA PRO A 74 -17.26 -45.12 18.01
C PRO A 74 -18.27 -45.84 17.13
N VAL A 75 -18.61 -45.25 15.98
CA VAL A 75 -19.14 -46.05 14.88
C VAL A 75 -17.99 -46.98 14.49
N LYS A 76 -18.14 -48.28 14.76
CA LYS A 76 -17.20 -49.31 14.28
C LYS A 76 -17.09 -49.18 12.76
N SER A 77 -16.06 -48.51 12.28
CA SER A 77 -15.57 -48.70 10.93
C SER A 77 -14.87 -50.04 10.92
N GLU A 78 -15.42 -51.01 10.20
CA GLU A 78 -14.71 -52.25 9.93
C GLU A 78 -13.36 -51.93 9.25
N ASN A 79 -12.33 -52.60 9.77
CA ASN A 79 -10.93 -52.52 9.43
C ASN A 79 -10.65 -52.28 7.93
N ILE A 80 -9.91 -51.21 7.64
CA ILE A 80 -9.06 -51.13 6.45
C ILE A 80 -7.69 -50.74 6.98
N PHE A 81 -6.66 -51.44 6.50
CA PHE A 81 -5.23 -51.36 6.87
C PHE A 81 -4.82 -52.37 7.94
N GLN A 82 -4.34 -53.49 7.38
CA GLN A 82 -3.65 -54.59 8.03
C GLN A 82 -2.33 -54.15 8.64
N GLU A 83 -1.98 -54.86 9.71
CA GLU A 83 -0.76 -54.81 10.51
C GLU A 83 0.51 -55.03 9.66
N GLU A 84 1.57 -54.26 9.93
CA GLU A 84 2.94 -54.74 9.88
C GLU A 84 3.69 -54.27 11.13
N GLU A 85 4.45 -55.21 11.68
CA GLU A 85 4.95 -55.36 13.05
C GLU A 85 5.95 -54.29 13.53
N GLU A 86 5.85 -53.93 14.82
CA GLU A 86 6.94 -53.33 15.58
C GLU A 86 7.85 -54.44 16.13
N GLU A 87 9.16 -54.37 15.88
CA GLU A 87 10.15 -55.15 16.63
C GLU A 87 11.31 -54.28 17.15
N GLN A 88 11.25 -54.06 18.47
CA GLN A 88 12.32 -54.02 19.48
C GLN A 88 13.29 -52.82 19.60
N VAL A 89 13.25 -52.30 20.84
CA VAL A 89 14.17 -51.38 21.52
C VAL A 89 15.44 -52.12 21.97
N GLN A 90 16.61 -51.48 21.89
CA GLN A 90 17.77 -51.84 22.72
C GLN A 90 18.49 -50.59 23.23
N GLU A 91 18.60 -50.49 24.57
CA GLU A 91 19.30 -49.44 25.32
C GLU A 91 20.83 -49.66 25.41
N GLN A 92 21.58 -48.58 25.12
CA GLN A 92 22.75 -47.96 25.82
C GLN A 92 23.99 -48.77 26.28
N PRO A 93 25.21 -48.16 26.37
CA PRO A 93 25.60 -47.25 27.46
C PRO A 93 26.44 -46.00 27.12
N ASP A 94 26.39 -45.05 28.07
CA ASP A 94 27.18 -43.81 28.30
C ASP A 94 28.71 -43.88 28.15
N VAL A 95 29.33 -42.76 27.74
CA VAL A 95 30.46 -42.08 28.42
C VAL A 95 30.46 -40.56 28.08
N GLU A 96 30.29 -39.71 29.11
CA GLU A 96 30.97 -38.42 29.46
C GLU A 96 31.96 -37.80 28.43
N GLU A 97 32.13 -36.49 28.17
CA GLU A 97 32.18 -35.28 29.02
C GLU A 97 32.39 -34.00 28.12
N SER A 98 31.59 -32.95 28.36
CA SER A 98 31.87 -31.47 28.34
C SER A 98 32.39 -30.66 27.10
N PRO A 99 32.18 -29.32 27.10
CA PRO A 99 32.04 -28.45 25.92
C PRO A 99 33.26 -27.54 25.63
N GLN A 100 33.36 -27.02 24.39
CA GLN A 100 34.26 -25.90 24.07
C GLN A 100 33.52 -24.76 23.35
N GLU A 101 33.62 -23.61 23.98
CA GLU A 101 33.45 -22.24 23.48
C GLU A 101 34.41 -21.99 22.32
N ASP A 102 34.02 -21.15 21.35
CA ASP A 102 34.95 -20.20 20.73
C ASP A 102 34.17 -19.02 20.11
N GLU A 103 34.54 -17.84 20.57
CA GLU A 103 34.12 -16.51 20.15
C GLU A 103 34.92 -16.03 18.91
N GLU A 104 34.23 -15.28 18.02
CA GLU A 104 34.69 -14.05 17.30
C GLU A 104 35.85 -14.16 16.24
N PRO A 105 36.05 -13.19 15.31
CA PRO A 105 35.53 -11.81 15.28
C PRO A 105 34.97 -11.26 13.94
N VAL A 106 34.18 -10.21 14.13
CA VAL A 106 34.05 -8.93 13.41
C VAL A 106 35.00 -8.63 12.24
N ASP A 107 34.45 -8.14 11.12
CA ASP A 107 35.14 -7.14 10.29
C ASP A 107 34.17 -6.02 9.84
N VAL A 108 34.65 -4.78 10.02
CA VAL A 108 33.96 -3.50 9.86
C VAL A 108 34.71 -2.75 8.77
N GLU A 109 34.11 -2.58 7.59
CA GLU A 109 34.58 -1.58 6.63
C GLU A 109 33.57 -0.42 6.55
N GLN A 110 33.95 0.65 7.24
CA GLN A 110 33.40 2.00 7.11
C GLN A 110 34.23 2.73 6.04
N SER A 111 33.58 3.31 5.04
CA SER A 111 34.13 4.46 4.31
C SER A 111 33.04 5.53 4.18
N GLU A 112 33.23 6.59 4.95
CA GLU A 112 32.50 7.84 4.85
C GLU A 112 33.18 8.72 3.80
N GLU A 113 32.42 9.31 2.87
CA GLU A 113 32.80 10.60 2.32
C GLU A 113 31.55 11.45 2.05
N PHE A 114 31.36 12.43 2.94
CA PHE A 114 30.36 13.47 2.86
C PHE A 114 31.04 14.72 2.29
N VAL A 115 30.63 15.15 1.09
CA VAL A 115 30.93 16.50 0.59
C VAL A 115 29.63 17.15 0.13
N ALA A 116 29.34 18.30 0.71
CA ALA A 116 28.30 19.24 0.31
C ALA A 116 28.95 20.64 0.23
N PRO A 117 28.27 21.72 -0.19
CA PRO A 117 27.21 21.87 -1.20
C PRO A 117 27.49 23.06 -2.16
N GLN A 118 27.06 23.02 -3.44
CA GLN A 118 26.92 24.24 -4.25
C GLN A 118 25.69 24.25 -5.17
N GLU A 119 25.11 25.44 -5.27
CA GLU A 119 23.85 25.81 -5.90
C GLU A 119 23.82 25.64 -7.43
N VAL A 120 22.71 25.13 -7.97
CA VAL A 120 22.16 25.55 -9.27
C VAL A 120 20.67 25.25 -9.35
N LEU A 121 19.88 26.31 -9.54
CA LEU A 121 18.48 26.29 -9.95
C LEU A 121 18.36 25.74 -11.38
N GLN A 122 17.59 24.66 -11.58
CA GLN A 122 16.87 24.35 -12.84
C GLN A 122 15.96 23.12 -12.69
N ASP A 123 14.65 23.33 -12.91
CA ASP A 123 13.60 22.42 -13.36
C ASP A 123 13.70 20.92 -13.02
N VAL A 124 13.12 20.53 -11.87
CA VAL A 124 12.88 19.12 -11.53
C VAL A 124 11.64 18.61 -12.27
N VAL A 125 11.87 18.10 -13.48
CA VAL A 125 11.03 17.05 -14.06
C VAL A 125 11.07 15.87 -13.09
N VAL A 126 9.92 15.53 -12.51
CA VAL A 126 9.73 14.36 -11.64
C VAL A 126 10.12 13.10 -12.42
N PRO A 127 11.23 12.40 -12.07
CA PRO A 127 11.52 11.10 -12.65
C PRO A 127 10.59 10.08 -11.98
N GLU A 128 9.81 9.39 -12.81
CA GLU A 128 8.93 8.29 -12.44
C GLU A 128 9.75 7.20 -11.73
N GLU A 129 9.47 6.96 -10.44
CA GLU A 129 10.06 5.86 -9.66
C GLU A 129 9.66 4.52 -10.28
N GLU A 130 10.55 3.93 -11.09
CA GLU A 130 10.38 2.56 -11.59
C GLU A 130 10.77 1.54 -10.51
N LEU A 131 9.76 0.95 -9.88
CA LEU A 131 9.92 -0.21 -8.99
C LEU A 131 10.51 -1.42 -9.74
N PRO A 132 11.43 -2.18 -9.12
CA PRO A 132 12.16 -3.25 -9.79
C PRO A 132 11.41 -4.58 -9.67
N PHE A 133 10.55 -4.92 -10.64
CA PHE A 133 10.28 -6.32 -11.06
C PHE A 133 9.31 -6.35 -12.28
N LYS A 134 9.77 -5.92 -13.46
CA LYS A 134 8.98 -6.01 -14.70
C LYS A 134 9.12 -7.41 -15.30
N SER A 135 8.18 -8.30 -14.97
CA SER A 135 7.99 -9.49 -15.82
C SER A 135 7.34 -9.04 -17.15
N PRO A 136 7.66 -9.65 -18.31
CA PRO A 136 7.12 -9.23 -19.61
C PRO A 136 5.59 -9.32 -19.68
N LYS A 137 4.97 -10.17 -18.84
CA LYS A 137 3.52 -10.26 -18.68
C LYS A 137 2.91 -9.06 -17.96
N HIS A 138 3.63 -8.51 -16.96
CA HIS A 138 3.18 -7.34 -16.21
C HIS A 138 3.23 -6.08 -17.07
N GLU A 139 4.25 -5.93 -17.91
CA GLU A 139 4.39 -4.78 -18.80
C GLU A 139 3.28 -4.71 -19.87
N ALA A 140 2.95 -5.85 -20.48
CA ALA A 140 1.83 -5.94 -21.42
C ALA A 140 0.49 -5.56 -20.76
N ALA A 141 0.22 -6.08 -19.56
CA ALA A 141 -1.00 -5.75 -18.82
C ALA A 141 -1.09 -4.26 -18.45
N VAL A 142 0.03 -3.64 -18.07
CA VAL A 142 0.09 -2.20 -17.76
C VAL A 142 -0.17 -1.36 -19.02
N ASN A 143 0.36 -1.75 -20.18
CA ASN A 143 0.15 -1.03 -21.44
C ASN A 143 -1.30 -1.12 -21.92
N GLU A 144 -1.93 -2.29 -21.80
CA GLU A 144 -3.37 -2.46 -22.08
C GLU A 144 -4.21 -1.60 -21.15
N LEU A 145 -3.90 -1.58 -19.85
CA LEU A 145 -4.61 -0.76 -18.88
C LEU A 145 -4.42 0.74 -19.16
N LYS A 146 -3.20 1.18 -19.48
CA LYS A 146 -2.92 2.58 -19.88
C LYS A 146 -3.73 2.97 -21.12
N SER A 147 -3.80 2.09 -22.12
CA SER A 147 -4.61 2.30 -23.33
C SER A 147 -6.09 2.45 -23.00
N TYR A 148 -6.63 1.53 -22.18
CA TYR A 148 -8.02 1.58 -21.74
C TYR A 148 -8.34 2.88 -20.99
N ILE A 149 -7.52 3.23 -19.99
CA ILE A 149 -7.69 4.47 -19.21
C ILE A 149 -7.67 5.68 -20.13
N THR A 150 -6.71 5.75 -21.05
CA THR A 150 -6.59 6.87 -22.00
C THR A 150 -7.83 6.99 -22.89
N SER A 151 -8.37 5.87 -23.37
CA SER A 151 -9.60 5.85 -24.18
C SER A 151 -10.85 6.27 -23.39
N VAL A 152 -10.97 5.84 -22.14
CA VAL A 152 -12.09 6.21 -21.28
C VAL A 152 -12.01 7.69 -20.91
N LEU A 153 -10.82 8.20 -20.60
CA LEU A 153 -10.64 9.61 -20.30
C LEU A 153 -10.92 10.48 -21.52
N SER A 154 -10.44 10.11 -22.71
CA SER A 154 -10.71 10.90 -23.94
C SER A 154 -12.21 10.95 -24.26
N THR A 155 -12.90 9.81 -24.21
CA THR A 155 -14.35 9.76 -24.43
C THR A 155 -15.12 10.60 -23.40
N LYS A 156 -14.75 10.55 -22.12
CA LYS A 156 -15.37 11.41 -21.10
C LYS A 156 -15.06 12.89 -21.28
N LEU A 157 -13.87 13.26 -21.73
CA LEU A 157 -13.53 14.64 -22.05
C LEU A 157 -14.35 15.17 -23.24
N ASP A 158 -14.56 14.36 -24.27
CA ASP A 158 -15.37 14.73 -25.42
C ASP A 158 -16.86 14.88 -25.05
N GLU A 159 -17.40 13.99 -24.22
CA GLU A 159 -18.77 14.11 -23.67
C GLU A 159 -18.96 15.43 -22.90
N ILE A 160 -18.00 15.77 -22.02
CA ILE A 160 -18.04 17.00 -21.24
C ILE A 160 -17.94 18.21 -22.17
N LYS A 161 -17.02 18.19 -23.14
CA LYS A 161 -16.83 19.27 -24.12
C LYS A 161 -18.09 19.51 -24.97
N ALA A 162 -18.76 18.44 -25.40
CA ALA A 162 -20.01 18.53 -26.14
C ALA A 162 -21.12 19.15 -25.28
N THR A 163 -21.26 18.70 -24.03
CA THR A 163 -22.27 19.21 -23.09
C THR A 163 -22.05 20.69 -22.78
N VAL A 164 -20.81 21.11 -22.55
CA VAL A 164 -20.46 22.51 -22.28
C VAL A 164 -20.74 23.38 -23.51
N SER A 165 -20.32 22.94 -24.70
CA SER A 165 -20.59 23.66 -25.95
C SER A 165 -22.10 23.83 -26.19
N GLN A 166 -22.89 22.78 -25.97
CA GLN A 166 -24.35 22.84 -26.11
C GLN A 166 -24.99 23.81 -25.11
N LYS A 167 -24.50 23.88 -23.87
CA LYS A 167 -24.98 24.86 -22.89
C LYS A 167 -24.64 26.30 -23.30
N ILE A 168 -23.44 26.52 -23.85
CA ILE A 168 -23.03 27.84 -24.34
C ILE A 168 -23.92 28.27 -25.50
N THR A 169 -24.12 27.42 -26.51
CA THR A 169 -24.97 27.77 -27.66
C THR A 169 -26.42 28.00 -27.25
N ALA A 170 -26.98 27.17 -26.36
CA ALA A 170 -28.33 27.38 -25.83
C ALA A 170 -28.44 28.71 -25.06
N GLN A 171 -27.41 29.09 -24.30
CA GLN A 171 -27.37 30.36 -23.59
C GLN A 171 -27.26 31.55 -24.55
N GLU A 172 -26.46 31.45 -25.62
CA GLU A 172 -26.35 32.46 -26.68
C GLU A 172 -27.68 32.66 -27.42
N GLU A 173 -28.39 31.57 -27.75
CA GLU A 173 -29.72 31.65 -28.37
C GLU A 173 -30.75 32.31 -27.45
N MET A 174 -30.77 31.95 -26.16
CA MET A 174 -31.64 32.59 -25.18
C MET A 174 -31.33 34.08 -25.02
N ALA A 175 -30.06 34.48 -25.04
CA ALA A 175 -29.66 35.88 -25.01
C ALA A 175 -30.12 36.64 -26.26
N ASN A 176 -29.95 36.03 -27.44
CA ASN A 176 -30.41 36.60 -28.72
C ASN A 176 -31.94 36.73 -28.80
N GLN A 177 -32.70 35.80 -28.22
CA GLN A 177 -34.15 35.91 -28.14
C GLN A 177 -34.57 37.08 -27.26
N LYS A 178 -33.97 37.25 -26.08
CA LYS A 178 -34.25 38.39 -25.19
C LYS A 178 -33.92 39.74 -25.85
N LEU A 179 -32.80 39.83 -26.57
CA LEU A 179 -32.45 41.02 -27.34
C LEU A 179 -33.52 41.37 -28.39
N LYS A 180 -34.01 40.38 -29.15
CA LYS A 180 -35.09 40.59 -30.14
C LYS A 180 -36.42 41.03 -29.49
N GLU A 181 -36.74 40.50 -28.31
CA GLU A 181 -37.92 40.93 -27.55
C GLU A 181 -37.81 42.39 -27.08
N ASP A 182 -36.63 42.78 -26.59
CA ASP A 182 -36.37 44.15 -26.13
C ASP A 182 -36.36 45.16 -27.29
N GLU A 183 -35.84 44.78 -28.47
CA GLU A 183 -35.93 45.59 -29.69
C GLU A 183 -37.39 45.82 -30.13
N LYS A 184 -38.23 44.78 -30.10
CA LYS A 184 -39.67 44.91 -30.43
C LYS A 184 -40.40 45.83 -29.45
N LYS A 185 -40.07 45.75 -28.15
CA LYS A 185 -40.66 46.62 -27.12
C LYS A 185 -40.24 48.09 -27.31
N LYS A 186 -39.00 48.37 -27.73
CA LYS A 186 -38.55 49.73 -28.05
C LYS A 186 -39.19 50.30 -29.33
N ALA A 187 -39.46 49.48 -30.34
CA ALA A 187 -40.09 49.92 -31.59
C ALA A 187 -41.60 50.22 -31.46
N GLY A 188 -42.30 49.59 -30.51
CA GLY A 188 -43.74 49.82 -30.26
C GLY A 188 -44.05 51.08 -29.46
N GLY A 189 -43.05 51.74 -28.86
CA GLY A 189 -43.20 52.97 -28.09
C GLY A 189 -42.98 54.23 -28.92
N LYS A 190 -43.84 54.54 -29.88
CA LYS A 190 -43.92 55.91 -30.41
C LYS A 190 -44.84 56.76 -29.53
N PRO A 191 -44.41 57.96 -29.10
CA PRO A 191 -45.19 58.81 -28.20
C PRO A 191 -46.40 59.38 -28.94
N LYS A 192 -47.60 59.20 -28.36
CA LYS A 192 -48.76 60.03 -28.74
C LYS A 192 -48.50 61.44 -28.22
N LYS A 193 -48.30 62.38 -29.15
CA LYS A 193 -48.52 63.81 -28.92
C LYS A 193 -49.99 64.08 -28.69
#